data_AF-A0AAE9WVB6-F1
#
_entry.id   AF-A0AAE9WVB6-F1
#
_cell.length_a   1.000
_cell.length_b   1.000
_cell.length_c   1.000
_cell.angle_alpha   90.00
_cell.angle_beta   90.00
_cell.angle_gamma   90.00
#
_symmetry.space_group_name_H-M   'P 1'
#
loop_
_entity.id
_entity.type
_entity.pdbx_description
1 polymer ?
#
loop_
_entity_poly.entity_id
_entity_poly.type
_entity_poly.pdbx_seq_one_letter_code
_entity_poly.pdbx_strand_id
1 'polypeptide(L)'
;MQNIKVADDGNAICEQLLFSKYDLPYVLKIPVSDLRLIDTGNNNHNPTILIRKDVILLRTGFISCIIRYNEIWLFDGTNSVVINAKDLISRNLKKNNNNTSKNCNNRIVESLCNKSGTDNGQKNVKQTDGCEKEDVKQINSYEKEELNYLNVINNFYRYNKGKAYFEFLCLDICMQLSIKEYENDLEGINYKIRDIILLQRKEENNELNMLTNKLLRDMMKIKNNLQKLSNLLNALRTNIEKILNNEHDMKNMYLTYLNKNKCNNLKDCSDLEILLETHLQLTDELYGQLENVEEKITHYEELMRLNLDYNRNKFILLNAKISFSTLLFSISSVVTSLFGMNLKNFVEDSNYAFISVSIFVSVWSIIGIYVTKNINTLLKFFDRYNFR
;
A
#
# COMPACT_ATOMS: atom_id res chain seq x y z
N MET A 1 -14.01 -23.08 10.04
CA MET A 1 -13.15 -21.87 9.95
C MET A 1 -12.16 -21.93 11.10
N GLN A 2 -10.87 -21.62 10.87
CA GLN A 2 -9.91 -21.48 11.96
C GLN A 2 -10.11 -20.12 12.62
N ASN A 3 -10.55 -20.14 13.86
CA ASN A 3 -10.84 -18.95 14.64
C ASN A 3 -9.87 -18.91 15.82
N ILE A 4 -9.34 -17.73 16.15
CA ILE A 4 -8.53 -17.53 17.34
C ILE A 4 -9.39 -16.78 18.34
N LYS A 5 -9.69 -17.42 19.46
CA LYS A 5 -10.36 -16.79 20.59
C LYS A 5 -9.33 -16.32 21.59
N VAL A 6 -9.41 -15.05 21.99
CA VAL A 6 -8.64 -14.50 23.12
C VAL A 6 -9.64 -13.98 24.15
N ALA A 7 -9.64 -14.57 25.35
CA ALA A 7 -10.52 -14.18 26.45
C ALA A 7 -9.74 -13.49 27.59
N ASP A 8 -10.37 -12.53 28.26
CA ASP A 8 -9.86 -11.81 29.43
C ASP A 8 -10.52 -12.32 30.72
N ASP A 9 -10.36 -13.61 30.99
CA ASP A 9 -10.84 -14.27 32.22
C ASP A 9 -9.74 -14.33 33.30
N GLY A 10 -8.74 -13.43 33.24
CA GLY A 10 -7.58 -13.38 34.16
C GLY A 10 -6.35 -14.16 33.69
N ASN A 11 -6.50 -15.04 32.71
CA ASN A 11 -5.40 -15.62 31.92
C ASN A 11 -5.73 -15.43 30.44
N ALA A 12 -4.79 -14.89 29.65
CA ALA A 12 -4.97 -14.76 28.19
C ALA A 12 -4.95 -16.15 27.54
N ILE A 13 -6.12 -16.78 27.47
CA ILE A 13 -6.31 -18.09 26.85
C ILE A 13 -6.48 -17.87 25.36
N CYS A 14 -5.54 -18.41 24.58
CA CYS A 14 -5.59 -18.41 23.12
C CYS A 14 -6.04 -19.78 22.64
N GLU A 15 -7.29 -19.90 22.19
CA GLU A 15 -7.80 -21.15 21.64
C GLU A 15 -7.95 -21.03 20.13
N GLN A 16 -7.35 -21.97 19.40
CA GLN A 16 -7.63 -22.14 17.98
C GLN A 16 -8.82 -23.08 17.84
N LEU A 17 -9.96 -22.53 17.47
CA LEU A 17 -11.23 -23.24 17.41
C LEU A 17 -11.62 -23.47 15.95
N LEU A 18 -12.07 -24.69 15.65
CA LEU A 18 -12.63 -25.07 14.36
C LEU A 18 -14.15 -25.19 14.51
N PHE A 19 -14.88 -24.16 14.09
CA PHE A 19 -16.35 -24.19 14.06
C PHE A 19 -16.89 -24.45 12.65
N SER A 20 -18.03 -25.14 12.59
CA SER A 20 -18.90 -25.17 11.43
C SER A 20 -19.47 -23.78 11.16
N LYS A 21 -19.53 -23.39 9.88
CA LYS A 21 -20.05 -22.08 9.44
C LYS A 21 -21.51 -21.86 9.87
N TYR A 22 -22.28 -22.95 10.02
CA TYR A 22 -23.70 -22.91 10.35
C TYR A 22 -23.98 -22.76 11.85
N ASP A 23 -23.06 -23.21 12.71
CA ASP A 23 -23.23 -23.15 14.17
C ASP A 23 -22.77 -21.82 14.75
N LEU A 24 -21.86 -21.13 14.04
CA LEU A 24 -21.24 -19.89 14.48
C LEU A 24 -22.25 -18.76 14.80
N PRO A 25 -23.29 -18.50 14.00
CA PRO A 25 -24.28 -17.46 14.31
C PRO A 25 -25.03 -17.72 15.63
N TYR A 26 -25.30 -18.99 15.94
CA TYR A 26 -25.99 -19.38 17.17
C TYR A 26 -25.09 -19.22 18.40
N VAL A 27 -23.81 -19.62 18.29
CA VAL A 27 -22.80 -19.45 19.35
C VAL A 27 -22.54 -17.96 19.62
N LEU A 28 -22.42 -17.18 18.56
CA LEU A 28 -22.07 -15.76 18.64
C LEU A 28 -23.29 -14.83 18.78
N LYS A 29 -24.51 -15.37 18.74
CA LYS A 29 -25.78 -14.62 18.81
C LYS A 29 -25.84 -13.47 17.79
N ILE A 30 -25.31 -13.70 16.59
CA ILE A 30 -25.30 -12.71 15.50
C ILE A 30 -26.33 -13.09 14.42
N PRO A 31 -26.91 -12.11 13.72
CA PRO A 31 -27.73 -12.37 12.54
C PRO A 31 -26.97 -13.17 11.48
N VAL A 32 -27.65 -14.11 10.81
CA VAL A 32 -27.06 -14.91 9.72
C VAL A 32 -26.60 -14.02 8.54
N SER A 33 -27.21 -12.85 8.35
CA SER A 33 -26.77 -11.85 7.37
C SER A 33 -25.33 -11.38 7.59
N ASP A 34 -24.93 -11.27 8.86
CA ASP A 34 -23.66 -10.69 9.27
C ASP A 34 -22.52 -11.71 9.11
N LEU A 35 -22.84 -12.99 8.86
CA LEU A 35 -21.89 -14.07 8.59
C LEU A 35 -20.99 -13.79 7.38
N ARG A 36 -21.46 -12.99 6.40
CA ARG A 36 -20.66 -12.60 5.23
C ARG A 36 -19.43 -11.75 5.59
N LEU A 37 -19.49 -11.01 6.70
CA LEU A 37 -18.36 -10.20 7.17
C LEU A 37 -17.24 -11.05 7.76
N ILE A 38 -17.60 -12.25 8.22
CA ILE A 38 -16.74 -13.21 8.91
C ILE A 38 -16.20 -14.25 7.93
N ASP A 39 -16.89 -14.45 6.80
CA ASP A 39 -16.50 -15.43 5.81
C ASP A 39 -15.16 -15.06 5.16
N THR A 40 -14.18 -15.93 5.35
CA THR A 40 -12.83 -15.80 4.78
C THR A 40 -12.76 -16.37 3.36
N GLY A 41 -13.81 -17.05 2.89
CA GLY A 41 -13.87 -17.59 1.53
C GLY A 41 -14.00 -16.52 0.43
N ASN A 42 -14.22 -15.26 0.79
CA ASN A 42 -14.44 -14.17 -0.16
C ASN A 42 -13.57 -12.96 0.21
N ASN A 43 -12.53 -12.71 -0.59
CA ASN A 43 -11.52 -11.67 -0.32
C ASN A 43 -11.96 -10.26 -0.75
N ASN A 44 -13.12 -10.11 -1.41
CA ASN A 44 -13.61 -8.86 -1.98
C ASN A 44 -14.68 -8.17 -1.10
N HIS A 45 -14.48 -8.16 0.21
CA HIS A 45 -15.38 -7.43 1.10
C HIS A 45 -14.78 -6.08 1.47
N ASN A 46 -15.55 -5.02 1.23
CA ASN A 46 -15.20 -3.67 1.68
C ASN A 46 -15.07 -3.67 3.21
N PRO A 47 -14.14 -2.87 3.77
CA PRO A 47 -14.10 -2.60 5.19
C PRO A 47 -15.49 -2.21 5.68
N THR A 48 -15.88 -2.75 6.83
CA THR A 48 -17.19 -2.55 7.45
C THR A 48 -17.03 -2.66 8.96
N ILE A 49 -17.58 -1.70 9.68
CA ILE A 49 -17.72 -1.73 11.13
C ILE A 49 -19.21 -1.78 11.42
N LEU A 50 -19.63 -2.83 12.11
CA LEU A 50 -21.05 -3.07 12.38
C LEU A 50 -21.26 -3.23 13.88
N ILE A 51 -22.12 -2.38 14.42
CA ILE A 51 -22.41 -2.32 15.85
C ILE A 51 -23.73 -3.04 16.09
N ARG A 52 -23.67 -4.09 16.91
CA ARG A 52 -24.81 -4.91 17.32
C ARG A 52 -24.92 -4.90 18.84
N LYS A 53 -26.05 -5.39 19.34
CA LYS A 53 -26.24 -5.58 20.79
C LYS A 53 -25.20 -6.56 21.32
N ASP A 54 -24.38 -6.11 22.26
CA ASP A 54 -23.31 -6.86 22.95
C ASP A 54 -22.13 -7.31 22.07
N VAL A 55 -22.06 -6.86 20.80
CA VAL A 55 -21.06 -7.33 19.82
C VAL A 55 -20.67 -6.22 18.83
N ILE A 56 -19.37 -6.05 18.60
CA ILE A 56 -18.83 -5.24 17.51
C ILE A 56 -18.24 -6.18 16.46
N LEU A 57 -18.74 -6.11 15.23
CA LEU A 57 -18.12 -6.79 14.09
C LEU A 57 -17.23 -5.81 13.35
N LEU A 58 -15.96 -6.19 13.17
CA LEU A 58 -14.96 -5.39 12.51
C LEU A 58 -14.37 -6.18 11.34
N ARG A 59 -14.52 -5.62 10.13
CA ARG A 59 -13.80 -6.05 8.94
C ARG A 59 -13.02 -4.84 8.44
N THR A 60 -11.70 -4.89 8.49
CA THR A 60 -10.83 -3.79 8.02
C THR A 60 -10.27 -4.01 6.62
N GLY A 61 -10.57 -5.16 6.00
CA GLY A 61 -9.96 -5.63 4.75
C GLY A 61 -8.99 -6.78 5.02
N PHE A 62 -7.99 -6.55 5.88
CA PHE A 62 -6.97 -7.53 6.27
C PHE A 62 -7.36 -8.36 7.49
N ILE A 63 -8.10 -7.77 8.43
CA ILE A 63 -8.52 -8.42 9.67
C ILE A 63 -10.05 -8.52 9.66
N SER A 64 -10.54 -9.70 10.01
CA SER A 64 -11.95 -9.93 10.31
C SER A 64 -12.04 -10.38 11.76
N CYS A 65 -12.78 -9.64 12.58
CA CYS A 65 -12.92 -9.99 13.98
C CYS A 65 -14.28 -9.62 14.57
N ILE A 66 -14.58 -10.29 15.67
CA ILE A 66 -15.75 -10.02 16.50
C ILE A 66 -15.24 -9.70 17.90
N ILE A 67 -15.60 -8.52 18.38
CA ILE A 67 -15.20 -8.01 19.67
C ILE A 67 -16.41 -8.04 20.60
N ARG A 68 -16.22 -8.64 21.77
CA ARG A 68 -17.16 -8.63 22.89
C ARG A 68 -16.48 -8.00 24.11
N TYR A 69 -17.24 -7.81 25.18
CA TYR A 69 -16.74 -7.15 26.39
C TYR A 69 -15.58 -7.89 27.10
N ASN A 70 -15.42 -9.21 26.91
CA ASN A 70 -14.37 -10.01 27.55
C ASN A 70 -13.64 -10.97 26.60
N GLU A 71 -14.02 -11.00 25.32
CA GLU A 71 -13.42 -11.92 24.35
C GLU A 71 -13.36 -11.30 22.96
N ILE A 72 -12.31 -11.63 22.20
CA ILE A 72 -12.20 -11.33 20.79
C ILE A 72 -12.06 -12.63 20.01
N TRP A 73 -12.77 -12.69 18.89
CA TRP A 73 -12.70 -13.76 17.92
C TRP A 73 -12.08 -13.22 16.66
N LEU A 74 -10.86 -13.65 16.36
CA LEU A 74 -10.15 -13.34 15.14
C LEU A 74 -10.40 -14.47 14.12
N PHE A 75 -10.74 -14.11 12.90
CA PHE A 75 -10.96 -15.05 11.80
C PHE A 75 -9.78 -15.06 10.85
N ASP A 76 -9.58 -16.17 10.16
CA ASP A 76 -8.40 -16.44 9.33
C ASP A 76 -7.11 -16.55 10.14
N GLY A 77 -7.03 -17.55 11.02
CA GLY A 77 -5.83 -17.83 11.81
C GLY A 77 -4.58 -18.21 11.00
N THR A 78 -4.66 -18.32 9.67
CA THR A 78 -3.50 -18.59 8.80
C THR A 78 -2.77 -17.32 8.37
N ASN A 79 -3.44 -16.16 8.44
CA ASN A 79 -2.88 -14.89 8.01
C ASN A 79 -1.89 -14.34 9.06
N SER A 80 -0.71 -13.90 8.60
CA SER A 80 0.34 -13.31 9.45
C SER A 80 -0.14 -12.10 10.23
N VAL A 81 -1.00 -11.27 9.63
CA VAL A 81 -1.55 -10.06 10.27
C VAL A 81 -2.44 -10.44 11.46
N VAL A 82 -3.22 -11.51 11.31
CA VAL A 82 -4.12 -12.02 12.35
C VAL A 82 -3.34 -12.64 13.50
N ILE A 83 -2.25 -13.35 13.20
CA ILE A 83 -1.32 -13.88 14.21
C ILE A 83 -0.65 -12.73 14.98
N ASN A 84 -0.19 -11.69 14.28
CA ASN A 84 0.38 -10.49 14.90
C ASN A 84 -0.62 -9.80 15.83
N ALA A 85 -1.89 -9.69 15.42
CA ALA A 85 -2.98 -9.14 16.22
C ALA A 85 -3.19 -9.95 17.51
N LYS A 86 -3.30 -11.28 17.39
CA LYS A 86 -3.42 -12.18 18.55
C LYS A 86 -2.28 -11.97 19.53
N ASP A 87 -1.05 -11.94 19.05
CA ASP A 87 0.12 -11.83 19.91
C ASP A 87 0.18 -10.48 20.62
N LEU A 88 -0.12 -9.39 19.90
CA LEU A 88 -0.18 -8.04 20.48
C LEU A 88 -1.27 -7.92 21.55
N ILE A 89 -2.47 -8.45 21.29
CA ILE A 89 -3.57 -8.46 22.27
C ILE A 89 -3.14 -9.27 23.50
N SER A 90 -2.63 -10.48 23.30
CA SER A 90 -2.20 -11.37 24.39
C SER A 90 -1.08 -10.77 25.25
N ARG A 91 -0.11 -10.09 24.64
CA ARG A 91 0.96 -9.39 25.35
C ARG A 91 0.43 -8.22 26.18
N ASN A 92 -0.50 -7.43 25.64
CA ASN A 92 -1.08 -6.29 26.35
C ASN A 92 -1.95 -6.73 27.54
N LEU A 93 -2.72 -7.82 27.40
CA LEU A 93 -3.48 -8.40 28.51
C LEU A 93 -2.56 -8.90 29.63
N LYS A 94 -1.48 -9.63 29.30
CA LYS A 94 -0.49 -10.10 30.30
C LYS A 94 0.20 -8.96 31.04
N LYS A 95 0.55 -7.87 30.36
CA LYS A 95 1.14 -6.66 30.98
C LYS A 95 0.21 -6.03 32.00
N ASN A 96 -1.09 -5.95 31.69
CA ASN A 96 -2.07 -5.41 32.64
C ASN A 96 -2.18 -6.27 33.90
N ASN A 97 -2.22 -7.60 33.77
CA ASN A 97 -2.31 -8.52 34.93
C ASN A 97 -1.05 -8.49 35.82
N ASN A 98 0.13 -8.37 35.22
CA ASN A 98 1.37 -8.24 35.98
C ASN A 98 1.47 -6.89 36.73
N ASN A 99 0.91 -5.82 36.16
CA ASN A 99 0.87 -4.51 36.81
C ASN A 99 -0.16 -4.47 37.96
N THR A 100 -1.33 -5.10 37.82
CA THR A 100 -2.28 -5.24 38.92
C THR A 100 -1.72 -6.12 40.05
N SER A 101 -1.01 -7.21 39.73
CA SER A 101 -0.36 -8.05 40.74
C SER A 101 0.77 -7.31 41.49
N LYS A 102 1.61 -6.53 40.79
CA LYS A 102 2.64 -5.68 41.43
C LYS A 102 2.04 -4.58 42.31
N ASN A 103 0.92 -3.95 41.90
CA ASN A 103 0.23 -2.96 42.72
C ASN A 103 -0.45 -3.57 43.95
N CYS A 104 -1.00 -4.79 43.85
CA CYS A 104 -1.53 -5.52 45.00
C CYS A 104 -0.42 -5.90 45.98
N ASN A 105 0.74 -6.35 45.50
CA ASN A 105 1.87 -6.64 46.37
C ASN A 105 2.41 -5.38 47.05
N ASN A 106 2.48 -4.25 46.35
CA ASN A 106 2.88 -2.98 46.96
C ASN A 106 1.86 -2.46 47.99
N ARG A 107 0.55 -2.62 47.76
CA ARG A 107 -0.48 -2.28 48.76
C ARG A 107 -0.49 -3.23 49.95
N ILE A 108 -0.19 -4.51 49.74
CA ILE A 108 -0.04 -5.49 50.82
C ILE A 108 1.19 -5.13 51.67
N VAL A 109 2.32 -4.78 51.03
CA VAL A 109 3.53 -4.31 51.71
C VAL A 109 3.29 -2.99 52.45
N GLU A 110 2.59 -2.01 51.86
CA GLU A 110 2.21 -0.77 52.56
C GLU A 110 1.23 -1.03 53.73
N SER A 111 0.34 -2.02 53.62
CA SER A 111 -0.58 -2.39 54.71
C SER A 111 0.08 -3.18 55.84
N LEU A 112 1.16 -3.91 55.55
CA LEU A 112 1.97 -4.65 56.53
C LEU A 112 2.96 -3.70 57.24
N CYS A 113 3.55 -2.74 56.53
CA CYS A 113 4.45 -1.74 57.11
C CYS A 113 3.74 -0.73 58.04
N ASN A 114 2.41 -0.56 57.93
CA ASN A 114 1.63 0.35 58.77
C ASN A 114 1.04 -0.30 60.05
N LYS A 115 1.43 -1.54 60.38
CA LYS A 115 0.97 -2.24 61.60
C LYS A 115 2.05 -2.55 62.65
N SER A 116 3.19 -1.88 62.59
CA SER A 116 4.20 -1.94 63.64
C SER A 116 4.76 -0.56 63.94
N GLY A 117 4.11 0.16 64.85
CA GLY A 117 4.75 1.23 65.58
C GLY A 117 5.22 0.69 66.94
N THR A 118 6.54 0.59 67.14
CA THR A 118 7.31 1.20 68.24
C THR A 118 8.78 0.74 68.22
N ASP A 119 9.65 1.67 68.62
CA ASP A 119 11.03 1.53 69.13
C ASP A 119 12.25 1.45 68.18
N ASN A 120 12.92 2.62 68.09
CA ASN A 120 14.35 2.89 68.36
C ASN A 120 15.42 1.85 67.97
N GLY A 121 16.37 2.29 67.13
CA GLY A 121 17.74 1.76 67.17
C GLY A 121 18.50 1.83 65.84
N GLN A 122 19.56 2.64 65.81
CA GLN A 122 20.58 2.67 64.76
C GLN A 122 21.20 1.27 64.50
N LYS A 123 21.52 0.96 63.24
CA LYS A 123 22.87 0.51 62.83
C LYS A 123 22.99 0.37 61.31
N ASN A 124 24.01 1.05 60.78
CA ASN A 124 24.58 0.83 59.46
C ASN A 124 25.34 -0.52 59.40
N VAL A 125 25.51 -1.02 58.17
CA VAL A 125 26.75 -1.58 57.59
C VAL A 125 26.61 -2.99 56.95
N LYS A 126 27.00 -3.01 55.66
CA LYS A 126 27.66 -4.05 54.83
C LYS A 126 26.83 -4.93 53.87
N GLN A 127 27.14 -4.68 52.59
CA GLN A 127 27.03 -5.57 51.43
C GLN A 127 27.86 -6.85 51.59
N THR A 128 27.34 -7.93 51.02
CA THR A 128 27.99 -9.02 50.24
C THR A 128 26.85 -9.84 49.64
N ASP A 129 26.90 -10.55 48.52
CA ASP A 129 27.57 -10.49 47.24
C ASP A 129 26.85 -11.52 46.35
N GLY A 130 26.83 -11.30 45.04
CA GLY A 130 26.85 -12.37 44.02
C GLY A 130 25.61 -13.27 43.79
N CYS A 131 24.81 -12.95 42.76
CA CYS A 131 24.51 -13.93 41.70
C CYS A 131 23.87 -13.26 40.47
N GLU A 132 24.58 -13.42 39.34
CA GLU A 132 24.10 -13.52 37.96
C GLU A 132 23.33 -12.33 37.35
N LYS A 133 24.10 -11.45 36.68
CA LYS A 133 23.63 -10.42 35.75
C LYS A 133 24.28 -10.61 34.38
N GLU A 134 24.06 -11.75 33.72
CA GLU A 134 24.57 -11.95 32.35
C GLU A 134 23.49 -12.23 31.30
N ASP A 135 22.32 -12.77 31.66
CA ASP A 135 21.27 -13.06 30.67
C ASP A 135 20.36 -11.87 30.31
N VAL A 136 20.39 -10.79 31.09
CA VAL A 136 19.46 -9.65 30.93
C VAL A 136 19.96 -8.63 29.87
N LYS A 137 21.23 -8.69 29.45
CA LYS A 137 21.79 -7.71 28.50
C LYS A 137 21.63 -8.11 27.04
N GLN A 138 21.64 -9.39 26.69
CA GLN A 138 21.45 -9.85 25.31
C GLN A 138 19.99 -9.80 24.86
N ILE A 139 19.03 -9.98 25.79
CA ILE A 139 17.59 -9.87 25.49
C ILE A 139 17.23 -8.42 25.10
N ASN A 140 17.86 -7.43 25.74
CA ASN A 140 17.57 -6.01 25.51
C ASN A 140 18.07 -5.45 24.16
N SER A 141 19.02 -6.10 23.48
CA SER A 141 19.47 -5.66 22.15
C SER A 141 18.57 -6.17 21.03
N TYR A 142 18.12 -7.44 21.11
CA TYR A 142 17.17 -8.01 20.16
C TYR A 142 15.75 -7.45 20.34
N GLU A 143 15.31 -7.21 21.58
CA GLU A 143 14.02 -6.54 21.85
C GLU A 143 13.99 -5.11 21.30
N LYS A 144 15.13 -4.38 21.30
CA LYS A 144 15.21 -3.02 20.74
C LYS A 144 15.09 -2.97 19.22
N GLU A 145 15.56 -4.00 18.52
CA GLU A 145 15.52 -4.06 17.06
C GLU A 145 14.14 -4.48 16.53
N GLU A 146 13.41 -5.38 17.21
CA GLU A 146 12.01 -5.68 16.89
C GLU A 146 11.04 -4.57 17.32
N LEU A 147 11.33 -3.83 18.39
CA LEU A 147 10.55 -2.66 18.79
C LEU A 147 10.56 -1.54 17.74
N ASN A 148 11.57 -1.53 16.86
CA ASN A 148 11.73 -0.50 15.83
C ASN A 148 10.95 -0.84 14.54
N TYR A 149 10.60 -2.12 14.32
CA TYR A 149 9.90 -2.57 13.13
C TYR A 149 8.38 -2.35 13.15
N LEU A 150 7.81 -2.03 14.32
CA LEU A 150 6.37 -1.86 14.45
C LEU A 150 5.90 -0.42 14.54
N ASN A 151 6.67 0.54 15.09
CA ASN A 151 6.26 1.95 15.32
C ASN A 151 4.79 2.18 15.75
N VAL A 152 4.10 1.15 16.23
CA VAL A 152 2.87 1.21 17.00
C VAL A 152 3.31 1.58 18.41
N ILE A 153 3.84 2.79 18.53
CA ILE A 153 3.91 3.42 19.82
C ILE A 153 2.45 3.75 20.12
N ASN A 154 1.81 2.90 20.94
CA ASN A 154 0.52 3.17 21.57
C ASN A 154 0.61 4.45 22.41
N ASN A 155 0.61 5.60 21.75
CA ASN A 155 0.60 6.90 22.41
C ASN A 155 -0.72 7.10 23.15
N PHE A 156 -1.80 6.47 22.68
CA PHE A 156 -3.12 6.57 23.28
C PHE A 156 -3.22 5.84 24.64
N TYR A 157 -2.83 4.56 24.71
CA TYR A 157 -2.89 3.81 25.97
C TYR A 157 -1.76 4.11 26.96
N ARG A 158 -0.73 4.85 26.54
CA ARG A 158 0.29 5.34 27.48
C ARG A 158 -0.28 6.42 28.43
N TYR A 159 -1.34 7.14 28.02
CA TYR A 159 -1.98 8.18 28.83
C TYR A 159 -3.05 7.62 29.79
N ASN A 160 -3.83 6.60 29.38
CA ASN A 160 -4.84 5.98 30.24
C ASN A 160 -4.30 4.75 30.99
N LYS A 161 -3.37 4.98 31.92
CA LYS A 161 -2.93 3.97 32.91
C LYS A 161 -4.11 3.52 33.77
N GLY A 162 -4.77 2.42 33.39
CA GLY A 162 -5.54 1.56 34.30
C GLY A 162 -7.07 1.48 34.11
N LYS A 163 -7.67 2.04 33.06
CA LYS A 163 -9.13 1.96 32.80
C LYS A 163 -9.53 1.80 31.32
N ALA A 164 -8.65 1.28 30.47
CA ALA A 164 -9.06 0.97 29.09
C ALA A 164 -10.02 -0.21 29.09
N TYR A 165 -11.20 -0.05 28.48
CA TYR A 165 -12.12 -1.15 28.25
C TYR A 165 -11.51 -2.16 27.27
N PHE A 166 -11.76 -3.46 27.50
CA PHE A 166 -11.20 -4.55 26.70
C PHE A 166 -11.52 -4.39 25.21
N GLU A 167 -12.76 -4.01 24.90
CA GLU A 167 -13.25 -3.81 23.54
C GLU A 167 -12.48 -2.71 22.80
N PHE A 168 -12.09 -1.63 23.49
CA PHE A 168 -11.35 -0.52 22.87
C PHE A 168 -9.90 -0.92 22.59
N LEU A 169 -9.27 -1.64 23.52
CA LEU A 169 -7.92 -2.17 23.30
C LEU A 169 -7.87 -3.09 22.07
N CYS A 170 -8.87 -3.96 21.94
CA CYS A 170 -9.00 -4.85 20.80
C CYS A 170 -9.22 -4.07 19.49
N LEU A 171 -10.10 -3.08 19.51
CA LEU A 171 -10.43 -2.23 18.37
C LEU A 171 -9.19 -1.46 17.87
N ASP A 172 -8.48 -0.80 18.78
CA ASP A 172 -7.27 -0.02 18.49
C ASP A 172 -6.19 -0.88 17.84
N ILE A 173 -5.85 -2.02 18.45
CA ILE A 173 -4.81 -2.92 17.90
C ILE A 173 -5.21 -3.41 16.50
N CYS A 174 -6.48 -3.79 16.29
CA CYS A 174 -6.94 -4.25 14.98
C CYS A 174 -6.90 -3.13 13.94
N MET A 175 -7.31 -1.91 14.29
CA MET A 175 -7.29 -0.76 13.39
C MET A 175 -5.85 -0.34 13.04
N GLN A 176 -4.97 -0.20 14.02
CA GLN A 176 -3.56 0.16 13.81
C GLN A 176 -2.84 -0.84 12.91
N LEU A 177 -3.00 -2.14 13.16
CA LEU A 177 -2.42 -3.17 12.30
C LEU A 177 -2.94 -3.09 10.88
N SER A 178 -4.25 -2.83 10.72
CA SER A 178 -4.84 -2.71 9.39
C SER A 178 -4.32 -1.50 8.63
N ILE A 179 -4.20 -0.34 9.29
CA ILE A 179 -3.59 0.87 8.71
C ILE A 179 -2.14 0.60 8.31
N LYS A 180 -1.38 -0.12 9.14
CA LYS A 180 0.01 -0.50 8.83
C LYS A 180 0.11 -1.39 7.58
N GLU A 181 -0.82 -2.32 7.40
CA GLU A 181 -0.86 -3.13 6.18
C GLU A 181 -1.22 -2.28 4.95
N TYR A 182 -2.15 -1.32 5.07
CA TYR A 182 -2.42 -0.36 3.99
C TYR A 182 -1.18 0.47 3.62
N GLU A 183 -0.38 0.91 4.61
CA GLU A 183 0.90 1.60 4.37
C GLU A 183 1.88 0.72 3.61
N ASN A 184 2.05 -0.54 4.04
CA ASN A 184 2.97 -1.48 3.40
C ASN A 184 2.58 -1.76 1.95
N ASP A 185 1.28 -1.94 1.68
CA ASP A 185 0.75 -2.13 0.33
C ASP A 185 1.01 -0.90 -0.56
N LEU A 186 0.81 0.30 -0.01
CA LEU A 186 1.09 1.55 -0.72
C LEU A 186 2.58 1.72 -1.02
N GLU A 187 3.46 1.42 -0.07
CA GLU A 187 4.90 1.47 -0.25
C GLU A 187 5.38 0.46 -1.31
N GLY A 188 4.83 -0.76 -1.29
CA GLY A 188 5.10 -1.78 -2.28
C GLY A 188 4.65 -1.37 -3.70
N ILE A 189 3.54 -0.65 -3.82
CA ILE A 189 3.09 -0.05 -5.09
C ILE A 189 4.06 1.05 -5.55
N ASN A 190 4.44 1.95 -4.64
CA ASN A 190 5.36 3.05 -4.93
C ASN A 190 6.75 2.56 -5.36
N TYR A 191 7.24 1.46 -4.78
CA TYR A 191 8.48 0.80 -5.20
C TYR A 191 8.39 0.27 -6.64
N LYS A 192 7.31 -0.45 -6.98
CA LYS A 192 7.08 -0.95 -8.36
C LYS A 192 7.03 0.18 -9.39
N ILE A 193 6.44 1.32 -9.03
CA ILE A 193 6.41 2.51 -9.89
C ILE A 193 7.83 3.02 -10.13
N ARG A 194 8.63 3.19 -9.07
CA ARG A 194 10.03 3.63 -9.17
C ARG A 194 10.86 2.70 -10.06
N ASP A 195 10.70 1.40 -9.91
CA ASP A 195 11.40 0.41 -10.73
C ASP A 195 11.06 0.54 -12.22
N ILE A 196 9.78 0.67 -12.55
CA ILE A 196 9.33 0.87 -13.94
C ILE A 196 9.93 2.15 -14.54
N ILE A 197 9.97 3.24 -13.77
CA ILE A 197 10.55 4.52 -14.21
C ILE A 197 12.06 4.38 -14.44
N LEU A 198 12.76 3.67 -13.55
CA LEU A 198 14.19 3.43 -13.69
C LEU A 198 14.51 2.56 -14.92
N LEU A 199 13.67 1.56 -15.20
CA LEU A 199 13.79 0.74 -16.42
C LEU A 199 13.62 1.59 -17.67
N GLN A 200 12.59 2.45 -17.71
CA GLN A 200 12.36 3.36 -18.83
C GLN A 200 13.56 4.29 -19.08
N ARG A 201 14.12 4.90 -18.02
CA ARG A 201 15.31 5.77 -18.15
C ARG A 201 16.54 5.04 -18.68
N LYS A 202 16.73 3.77 -18.34
CA LYS A 202 17.85 2.97 -18.87
C LYS A 202 17.65 2.61 -20.33
N GLU A 203 16.41 2.40 -20.76
CA GLU A 203 16.09 2.01 -22.14
C GLU A 203 16.09 3.14 -23.15
N GLU A 204 15.80 4.38 -22.72
CA GLU A 204 15.98 5.57 -23.55
C GLU A 204 17.41 5.68 -24.09
N ASN A 205 18.41 5.11 -23.39
CA ASN A 205 19.81 5.07 -23.85
C ASN A 205 20.11 3.95 -24.86
N ASN A 206 19.23 2.95 -25.03
CA ASN A 206 19.48 1.74 -25.84
C ASN A 206 18.64 1.66 -27.13
N GLU A 207 17.94 2.73 -27.53
CA GLU A 207 17.24 2.95 -28.82
C GLU A 207 16.16 1.92 -29.28
N LEU A 208 15.88 0.83 -28.56
CA LEU A 208 14.92 -0.20 -29.00
C LEU A 208 13.55 -0.10 -28.29
N ASN A 209 12.65 0.70 -28.87
CA ASN A 209 11.29 0.98 -28.41
C ASN A 209 10.25 -0.15 -28.71
N MET A 210 10.53 -1.39 -28.30
CA MET A 210 9.52 -2.47 -28.28
C MET A 210 8.96 -2.72 -26.87
N LEU A 211 9.59 -2.20 -25.81
CA LEU A 211 9.19 -2.45 -24.42
C LEU A 211 8.06 -1.53 -23.90
N THR A 212 7.80 -0.40 -24.56
CA THR A 212 6.92 0.65 -24.03
C THR A 212 5.46 0.24 -23.88
N ASN A 213 4.95 -0.64 -24.75
CA ASN A 213 3.58 -1.17 -24.63
C ASN A 213 3.42 -2.12 -23.42
N LYS A 214 4.47 -2.86 -23.06
CA LYS A 214 4.47 -3.71 -21.86
C LYS A 214 4.51 -2.84 -20.60
N LEU A 215 5.35 -1.80 -20.60
CA LEU A 215 5.42 -0.82 -19.52
C LEU A 215 4.07 -0.11 -19.30
N LEU A 216 3.37 0.30 -20.35
CA LEU A 216 2.02 0.87 -20.24
C LEU A 216 1.02 -0.11 -19.62
N ARG A 217 1.04 -1.38 -20.03
CA ARG A 217 0.17 -2.42 -19.43
C ARG A 217 0.49 -2.63 -17.96
N ASP A 218 1.76 -2.60 -17.59
CA ASP A 218 2.19 -2.79 -16.20
C ASP A 218 1.84 -1.56 -15.34
N MET A 219 1.97 -0.34 -15.85
CA MET A 219 1.44 0.87 -15.19
C MET A 219 -0.08 0.80 -15.00
N MET A 220 -0.84 0.35 -16.01
CA MET A 220 -2.30 0.18 -15.88
C MET A 220 -2.67 -0.83 -14.78
N LYS A 221 -1.94 -1.95 -14.66
CA LYS A 221 -2.15 -2.92 -13.56
C LYS A 221 -1.89 -2.30 -12.20
N ILE A 222 -0.82 -1.50 -12.08
CA ILE A 222 -0.49 -0.81 -10.84
C ILE A 222 -1.57 0.22 -10.49
N LYS A 223 -2.04 1.01 -11.46
CA LYS A 223 -3.15 1.97 -11.28
C LYS A 223 -4.43 1.28 -10.81
N ASN A 224 -4.76 0.13 -11.40
CA ASN A 224 -5.92 -0.66 -10.96
C ASN A 224 -5.77 -1.19 -9.52
N ASN A 225 -4.56 -1.57 -9.11
CA ASN A 225 -4.30 -2.00 -7.73
C ASN A 225 -4.37 -0.83 -6.75
N LEU A 226 -3.82 0.33 -7.14
CA LEU A 226 -3.92 1.58 -6.38
C LEU A 226 -5.39 1.99 -6.19
N GLN A 227 -6.21 1.88 -7.23
CA GLN A 227 -7.65 2.17 -7.15
C GLN A 227 -8.37 1.22 -6.19
N LYS A 228 -8.02 -0.08 -6.20
CA LYS A 228 -8.59 -1.03 -5.23
C LYS A 228 -8.23 -0.62 -3.80
N LEU A 229 -6.97 -0.28 -3.55
CA LEU A 229 -6.50 0.19 -2.25
C LEU A 229 -7.24 1.47 -1.82
N SER A 230 -7.40 2.42 -2.74
CA SER A 230 -8.16 3.66 -2.55
C SER A 230 -9.61 3.39 -2.12
N ASN A 231 -10.29 2.49 -2.83
CA ASN A 231 -11.68 2.15 -2.52
C ASN A 231 -11.82 1.50 -1.14
N LEU A 232 -10.86 0.64 -0.76
CA LEU A 232 -10.85 0.02 0.57
C LEU A 232 -10.60 1.06 1.67
N LEU A 233 -9.60 1.93 1.50
CA LEU A 233 -9.26 2.96 2.47
C LEU A 233 -10.40 3.98 2.65
N ASN A 234 -11.02 4.40 1.54
CA ASN A 234 -12.23 5.25 1.57
C ASN A 234 -13.39 4.57 2.31
N ALA A 235 -13.62 3.28 2.07
CA ALA A 235 -14.65 2.54 2.81
C ALA A 235 -14.35 2.49 4.31
N LEU A 236 -13.09 2.28 4.72
CA LEU A 236 -12.68 2.35 6.13
C LEU A 236 -12.99 3.74 6.71
N ARG A 237 -12.56 4.81 6.02
CA ARG A 237 -12.80 6.20 6.42
C ARG A 237 -14.27 6.49 6.64
N THR A 238 -15.09 6.22 5.63
CA THR A 238 -16.53 6.48 5.67
C THR A 238 -17.25 5.69 6.78
N ASN A 239 -16.78 4.49 7.12
CA ASN A 239 -17.36 3.75 8.24
C ASN A 239 -17.00 4.35 9.60
N ILE A 240 -15.77 4.85 9.77
CA ILE A 240 -15.36 5.54 10.99
C ILE A 240 -16.18 6.84 11.15
N GLU A 241 -16.30 7.63 10.08
CA GLU A 241 -17.13 8.85 10.05
C GLU A 241 -18.59 8.56 10.41
N LYS A 242 -19.18 7.48 9.87
CA LYS A 242 -20.56 7.10 10.19
C LYS A 242 -20.77 6.82 11.67
N ILE A 243 -19.80 6.18 12.32
CA ILE A 243 -19.87 5.86 13.75
C ILE A 243 -19.69 7.12 14.59
N LEU A 244 -18.72 7.97 14.23
CA LEU A 244 -18.51 9.26 14.88
C LEU A 244 -19.76 10.14 14.83
N ASN A 245 -20.48 10.13 13.71
CA ASN A 245 -21.70 10.93 13.53
C ASN A 245 -22.94 10.36 14.22
N ASN A 246 -22.93 9.12 14.70
CA ASN A 246 -24.10 8.47 15.30
C ASN A 246 -23.87 8.16 16.79
N GLU A 247 -24.39 9.02 17.66
CA GLU A 247 -24.31 8.83 19.12
C GLU A 247 -24.85 7.48 19.60
N HIS A 248 -25.88 6.93 18.95
CA HIS A 248 -26.47 5.66 19.36
C HIS A 248 -25.50 4.51 19.13
N ASP A 249 -24.88 4.49 17.96
CA ASP A 249 -23.86 3.52 17.57
C ASP A 249 -22.64 3.64 18.50
N MET A 250 -22.20 4.86 18.78
CA MET A 250 -21.09 5.12 19.71
C MET A 250 -21.38 4.60 21.13
N LYS A 251 -22.58 4.86 21.68
CA LYS A 251 -23.01 4.33 22.98
C LYS A 251 -23.06 2.80 22.98
N ASN A 252 -23.50 2.19 21.89
CA ASN A 252 -23.57 0.74 21.74
C ASN A 252 -22.19 0.06 21.64
N MET A 253 -21.11 0.80 21.40
CA MET A 253 -19.75 0.25 21.43
C MET A 253 -19.17 0.09 22.84
N TYR A 254 -19.77 0.69 23.88
CA TYR A 254 -19.33 0.53 25.28
C TYR A 254 -19.83 -0.81 25.88
N LEU A 255 -19.39 -1.93 25.31
CA LEU A 255 -19.86 -3.28 25.64
C LEU A 255 -19.67 -3.64 27.12
N THR A 256 -18.52 -3.32 27.70
CA THR A 256 -18.22 -3.60 29.10
C THR A 256 -19.11 -2.81 30.06
N TYR A 257 -19.41 -1.55 29.73
CA TYR A 257 -20.30 -0.72 30.54
C TYR A 257 -21.74 -1.23 30.45
N LEU A 258 -22.23 -1.52 29.24
CA LEU A 258 -23.60 -2.00 29.01
C LEU A 258 -23.85 -3.36 29.67
N ASN A 259 -22.84 -4.22 29.72
CA ASN A 259 -22.95 -5.50 30.43
C ASN A 259 -23.03 -5.33 31.97
N LYS A 260 -22.33 -4.33 32.53
CA LYS A 260 -22.32 -4.07 33.98
C LYS A 260 -23.54 -3.27 34.45
N ASN A 261 -23.97 -2.28 33.67
CA ASN A 261 -25.06 -1.37 34.01
C ASN A 261 -26.25 -1.60 33.07
N LYS A 262 -27.34 -2.17 33.60
CA LYS A 262 -28.61 -2.35 32.85
C LYS A 262 -29.27 -1.03 32.40
N CYS A 263 -28.79 0.13 32.88
CA CYS A 263 -29.33 1.45 32.57
C CYS A 263 -28.44 2.19 31.55
N ASN A 264 -29.05 2.64 30.45
CA ASN A 264 -28.42 3.31 29.30
C ASN A 264 -27.94 4.76 29.57
N ASN A 265 -27.66 5.16 30.81
CA ASN A 265 -27.25 6.53 31.13
C ASN A 265 -25.73 6.76 30.97
N LEU A 266 -25.17 6.34 29.84
CA LEU A 266 -23.81 6.72 29.46
C LEU A 266 -23.87 8.14 28.88
N LYS A 267 -23.37 9.13 29.63
CA LYS A 267 -23.42 10.55 29.23
C LYS A 267 -22.23 10.97 28.38
N ASP A 268 -21.04 10.43 28.65
CA ASP A 268 -19.81 10.84 27.99
C ASP A 268 -19.22 9.69 27.18
N CYS A 269 -19.08 9.88 25.86
CA CYS A 269 -18.44 8.94 24.93
C CYS A 269 -17.03 9.41 24.48
N SER A 270 -16.48 10.40 25.18
CA SER A 270 -15.27 11.12 24.75
C SER A 270 -14.05 10.22 24.54
N ASP A 271 -13.85 9.20 25.38
CA ASP A 271 -12.71 8.28 25.24
C ASP A 271 -12.72 7.51 23.90
N LEU A 272 -13.90 7.07 23.46
CA LEU A 272 -14.06 6.34 22.20
C LEU A 272 -14.01 7.29 21.00
N GLU A 273 -14.62 8.47 21.13
CA GLU A 273 -14.59 9.51 20.10
C GLU A 273 -13.14 9.87 19.74
N ILE A 274 -12.30 10.20 20.73
CA ILE A 274 -10.90 10.57 20.47
C ILE A 274 -10.12 9.39 19.86
N LEU A 275 -10.40 8.14 20.27
CA LEU A 275 -9.78 6.95 19.67
C LEU A 275 -10.14 6.81 18.18
N LEU A 276 -11.42 6.96 17.84
CA LEU A 276 -11.89 6.90 16.46
C LEU A 276 -11.40 8.09 15.62
N GLU A 277 -11.37 9.30 16.17
CA GLU A 277 -10.79 10.48 15.52
C GLU A 277 -9.30 10.30 15.21
N THR A 278 -8.55 9.69 16.13
CA THR A 278 -7.13 9.40 15.91
C THR A 278 -6.95 8.43 14.74
N HIS A 279 -7.75 7.37 14.67
CA HIS A 279 -7.71 6.45 13.53
C HIS A 279 -8.20 7.08 12.22
N LEU A 280 -9.18 7.99 12.30
CA LEU A 280 -9.64 8.76 11.14
C LEU A 280 -8.50 9.63 10.60
N GLN A 281 -7.80 10.36 11.48
CA GLN A 281 -6.67 11.20 11.10
C GLN A 281 -5.53 10.39 10.47
N LEU A 282 -5.18 9.22 11.03
CA LEU A 282 -4.19 8.32 10.43
C LEU A 282 -4.62 7.81 9.05
N THR A 283 -5.91 7.50 8.90
CA THR A 283 -6.49 7.07 7.62
C THR A 283 -6.42 8.19 6.57
N ASP A 284 -6.69 9.44 6.97
CA ASP A 284 -6.60 10.61 6.08
C ASP A 284 -5.17 10.94 5.67
N GLU A 285 -4.19 10.84 6.59
CA GLU A 285 -2.78 11.00 6.24
C GLU A 285 -2.36 9.98 5.18
N LEU A 286 -2.73 8.71 5.37
CA LEU A 286 -2.47 7.66 4.41
C LEU A 286 -3.18 7.89 3.07
N TYR A 287 -4.41 8.42 3.10
CA TYR A 287 -5.14 8.81 1.90
C TYR A 287 -4.43 9.93 1.13
N GLY A 288 -3.85 10.91 1.82
CA GLY A 288 -3.03 11.94 1.20
C GLY A 288 -1.76 11.36 0.55
N GLN A 289 -1.11 10.38 1.18
CA GLN A 289 0.04 9.69 0.58
C GLN A 289 -0.37 8.90 -0.68
N LEU A 290 -1.54 8.24 -0.64
CA LEU A 290 -2.12 7.52 -1.76
C LEU A 290 -2.40 8.43 -2.96
N GLU A 291 -3.01 9.60 -2.75
CA GLU A 291 -3.29 10.59 -3.78
C GLU A 291 -2.00 11.08 -4.46
N ASN A 292 -0.94 11.33 -3.66
CA ASN A 292 0.38 11.67 -4.18
C ASN A 292 0.99 10.56 -5.08
N VAL A 293 0.72 9.29 -4.79
CA VAL A 293 1.16 8.16 -5.63
C VAL A 293 0.31 8.06 -6.90
N GLU A 294 -0.99 8.38 -6.82
CA GLU A 294 -1.92 8.42 -7.95
C GLU A 294 -1.57 9.51 -8.97
N GLU A 295 -1.21 10.70 -8.48
CA GLU A 295 -0.73 11.79 -9.32
C GLU A 295 0.57 11.40 -10.03
N LYS A 296 1.53 10.81 -9.28
CA LYS A 296 2.81 10.33 -9.86
C LYS A 296 2.57 9.33 -10.98
N ILE A 297 1.78 8.28 -10.75
CA ILE A 297 1.54 7.26 -11.79
C ILE A 297 0.85 7.85 -13.02
N THR A 298 -0.11 8.77 -12.83
CA THR A 298 -0.79 9.43 -13.94
C THR A 298 0.17 10.31 -14.74
N HIS A 299 1.02 11.07 -14.07
CA HIS A 299 2.05 11.88 -14.72
C HIS A 299 3.03 11.03 -15.54
N TYR A 300 3.48 9.89 -15.01
CA TYR A 300 4.38 8.98 -15.73
C TYR A 300 3.69 8.28 -16.90
N GLU A 301 2.42 7.92 -16.76
CA GLU A 301 1.62 7.36 -17.85
C GLU A 301 1.50 8.36 -19.02
N GLU A 302 1.22 9.63 -18.73
CA GLU A 302 1.17 10.71 -19.72
C GLU A 302 2.53 10.95 -20.37
N LEU A 303 3.61 11.02 -19.58
CA LEU A 303 4.97 11.17 -20.10
C LEU A 303 5.33 10.03 -21.06
N MET A 304 4.99 8.79 -20.72
CA MET A 304 5.25 7.64 -21.57
C MET A 304 4.44 7.69 -22.88
N ARG A 305 3.18 8.13 -22.83
CA ARG A 305 2.36 8.36 -24.04
C ARG A 305 2.96 9.45 -24.93
N LEU A 306 3.41 10.56 -24.35
CA LEU A 306 4.09 11.63 -25.09
C LEU A 306 5.37 11.13 -25.76
N ASN A 307 6.16 10.30 -25.09
CA ASN A 307 7.37 9.72 -25.67
C ASN A 307 7.03 8.76 -26.82
N LEU A 308 5.97 7.95 -26.69
CA LEU A 308 5.48 7.10 -27.79
C LEU A 308 5.05 7.92 -29.01
N ASP A 309 4.29 9.00 -28.81
CA ASP A 309 3.88 9.89 -29.89
C ASP A 309 5.08 10.58 -30.54
N TYR A 310 6.06 11.01 -29.75
CA TYR A 310 7.32 11.55 -30.25
C TYR A 310 8.07 10.54 -31.13
N ASN A 311 8.21 9.30 -30.66
CA ASN A 311 8.88 8.23 -31.41
C ASN A 311 8.11 7.88 -32.69
N ARG A 312 6.79 7.81 -32.64
CA ARG A 312 5.95 7.63 -33.84
C ARG A 312 6.22 8.74 -34.85
N ASN A 313 6.23 9.99 -34.42
CA ASN A 313 6.51 11.14 -35.28
C ASN A 313 7.93 11.11 -35.85
N LYS A 314 8.92 10.69 -35.05
CA LYS A 314 10.31 10.47 -35.50
C LYS A 314 10.38 9.40 -36.60
N PHE A 315 9.67 8.27 -36.45
CA PHE A 315 9.62 7.22 -37.46
C PHE A 315 8.90 7.65 -38.74
N ILE A 316 7.81 8.42 -38.64
CA ILE A 316 7.12 8.98 -39.80
C ILE A 316 8.08 9.87 -40.60
N LEU A 317 8.82 10.75 -39.93
CA LEU A 317 9.83 11.60 -40.58
C LEU A 317 10.95 10.77 -41.21
N LEU A 318 11.43 9.73 -40.52
CA LEU A 318 12.48 8.85 -41.03
C LEU A 318 12.00 8.10 -42.29
N ASN A 319 10.77 7.59 -42.28
CA ASN A 319 10.17 6.93 -43.44
C ASN A 319 10.03 7.88 -44.63
N ALA A 320 9.64 9.14 -44.39
CA ALA A 320 9.60 10.16 -45.43
C ALA A 320 11.00 10.42 -46.05
N LYS A 321 12.05 10.48 -45.21
CA LYS A 321 13.44 10.61 -45.68
C LYS A 321 13.89 9.42 -46.54
N ILE A 322 13.59 8.19 -46.11
CA ILE A 322 13.89 6.98 -46.89
C ILE A 322 13.15 7.01 -48.22
N SER A 323 11.84 7.30 -48.21
CA SER A 323 11.01 7.35 -49.42
C SER A 323 11.57 8.33 -50.44
N PHE A 324 11.94 9.54 -50.00
CA PHE A 324 12.55 10.54 -50.87
C PHE A 324 13.91 10.09 -51.41
N SER A 325 14.76 9.47 -50.58
CA SER A 325 16.03 8.89 -51.02
C SER A 325 15.83 7.77 -52.07
N THR A 326 14.83 6.90 -51.89
CA THR A 326 14.51 5.83 -52.85
C THR A 326 13.98 6.37 -54.17
N LEU A 327 13.20 7.47 -54.15
CA LEU A 327 12.71 8.14 -55.34
C LEU A 327 13.89 8.64 -56.19
N LEU A 328 14.85 9.32 -55.56
CA LEU A 328 16.04 9.84 -56.24
C LEU A 328 16.90 8.73 -56.83
N PHE A 329 17.11 7.64 -56.08
CA PHE A 329 17.82 6.47 -56.58
C PHE A 329 17.09 5.80 -57.75
N SER A 330 15.75 5.76 -57.72
CA SER A 330 14.94 5.21 -58.82
C SER A 330 15.11 6.00 -60.12
N ILE A 331 15.15 7.34 -60.06
CA ILE A 331 15.41 8.18 -61.23
C ILE A 331 16.80 7.89 -61.82
N SER A 332 17.83 7.81 -60.97
CA SER A 332 19.19 7.44 -61.39
C SER A 332 19.23 6.05 -62.03
N SER A 333 18.54 5.07 -61.42
CA SER A 333 18.47 3.70 -61.93
C SER A 333 17.82 3.62 -63.31
N VAL A 334 16.76 4.39 -63.58
CA VAL A 334 16.11 4.42 -64.90
C VAL A 334 17.07 4.94 -65.98
N VAL A 335 17.79 6.03 -65.70
CA VAL A 335 18.77 6.60 -66.64
C VAL A 335 19.88 5.59 -66.92
N THR A 336 20.47 4.99 -65.88
CA THR A 336 21.49 3.95 -66.05
C THR A 336 20.97 2.73 -66.82
N SER A 337 19.72 2.33 -66.56
CA SER A 337 19.12 1.18 -67.25
C SER A 337 18.92 1.45 -68.74
N LEU A 338 18.40 2.62 -69.14
CA LEU A 338 18.19 2.98 -70.54
C LEU A 338 19.49 2.95 -71.38
N PHE A 339 20.60 3.44 -70.81
CA PHE A 339 21.91 3.39 -71.45
C PHE A 339 22.63 2.03 -71.32
N GLY A 340 22.19 1.17 -70.39
CA GLY A 340 22.69 -0.19 -70.22
C GLY A 340 22.01 -1.24 -71.12
N MET A 341 20.97 -0.86 -71.86
CA MET A 341 20.27 -1.76 -72.79
C MET A 341 21.09 -1.99 -74.06
N ASN A 342 21.07 -3.23 -74.58
CA ASN A 342 21.65 -3.60 -75.87
C ASN A 342 20.71 -3.21 -77.04
N LEU A 343 20.27 -1.96 -77.07
CA LEU A 343 19.43 -1.38 -78.12
C LEU A 343 20.17 -0.19 -78.71
N LYS A 344 20.04 -0.01 -80.03
CA LYS A 344 20.75 1.04 -80.77
C LYS A 344 20.38 2.43 -80.24
N ASN A 345 21.30 3.03 -79.50
CA ASN A 345 21.26 4.39 -79.01
C ASN A 345 22.05 5.30 -79.97
N PHE A 346 21.47 6.44 -80.38
CA PHE A 346 22.08 7.41 -81.31
C PHE A 346 23.34 8.14 -80.77
N VAL A 347 23.92 7.66 -79.66
CA VAL A 347 25.04 8.26 -78.92
C VAL A 347 26.18 7.24 -78.69
N GLU A 348 26.08 6.04 -79.27
CA GLU A 348 27.03 4.92 -79.05
C GLU A 348 28.44 5.19 -79.60
N ASP A 349 28.57 5.91 -80.72
CA ASP A 349 29.88 6.17 -81.36
C ASP A 349 30.70 7.27 -80.65
N SER A 350 30.14 7.91 -79.61
CA SER A 350 30.79 9.02 -78.90
C SER A 350 31.61 8.54 -77.70
N ASN A 351 32.93 8.77 -77.75
CA ASN A 351 33.85 8.49 -76.63
C ASN A 351 33.50 9.22 -75.32
N TYR A 352 32.67 10.27 -75.35
CA TYR A 352 32.30 11.06 -74.18
C TYR A 352 30.96 10.67 -73.53
N ALA A 353 30.18 9.79 -74.17
CA ALA A 353 28.82 9.46 -73.72
C ALA A 353 28.80 8.81 -72.32
N PHE A 354 29.68 7.83 -72.10
CA PHE A 354 29.80 7.13 -70.82
C PHE A 354 30.17 8.10 -69.67
N ILE A 355 31.15 8.98 -69.92
CA ILE A 355 31.61 9.96 -68.93
C ILE A 355 30.49 10.95 -68.60
N SER A 356 29.74 11.42 -69.60
CA SER A 356 28.61 12.34 -69.40
C SER A 356 27.52 11.75 -68.51
N VAL A 357 27.08 10.50 -68.79
CA VAL A 357 26.07 9.80 -67.99
C VAL A 357 26.57 9.52 -66.57
N SER A 358 27.83 9.13 -66.41
CA SER A 358 28.43 8.90 -65.09
C SER A 358 28.45 10.19 -64.25
N ILE A 359 28.84 11.33 -64.83
CA ILE A 359 28.83 12.63 -64.14
C ILE A 359 27.40 13.00 -63.75
N PHE A 360 26.43 12.83 -64.65
CA PHE A 360 25.03 13.13 -64.38
C PHE A 360 24.49 12.31 -63.19
N VAL A 361 24.74 10.99 -63.16
CA VAL A 361 24.32 10.12 -62.06
C VAL A 361 25.00 10.50 -60.74
N SER A 362 26.30 10.81 -60.76
CA SER A 362 27.02 11.27 -59.56
C SER A 362 26.47 12.59 -59.03
N VAL A 363 26.20 13.57 -59.89
CA VAL A 363 25.61 14.86 -59.50
C VAL A 363 24.21 14.68 -58.93
N TRP A 364 23.37 13.87 -59.59
CA TRP A 364 22.01 13.58 -59.11
C TRP A 364 22.00 12.88 -57.76
N SER A 365 22.94 11.96 -57.52
CA SER A 365 23.12 11.31 -56.23
C SER A 365 23.52 12.29 -55.12
N ILE A 366 24.41 13.24 -55.40
CA ILE A 366 24.84 14.26 -54.43
C ILE A 366 23.67 15.20 -54.08
N ILE A 367 22.93 15.65 -55.10
CA ILE A 367 21.70 16.45 -54.93
C ILE A 367 20.71 15.66 -54.06
N GLY A 368 20.57 14.36 -54.32
CA GLY A 368 19.66 13.52 -53.59
C GLY A 368 19.97 13.43 -52.10
N ILE A 369 21.24 13.27 -51.74
CA ILE A 369 21.72 13.28 -50.35
C ILE A 369 21.48 14.66 -49.71
N TYR A 370 21.77 15.74 -50.45
CA TYR A 370 21.58 17.10 -49.95
C TYR A 370 20.12 17.39 -49.62
N VAL A 371 19.19 17.04 -50.51
CA VAL A 371 17.76 17.27 -50.29
C VAL A 371 17.22 16.36 -49.18
N THR A 372 17.65 15.10 -49.10
CA THR A 372 17.26 14.19 -48.01
C THR A 372 17.73 14.69 -46.64
N LYS A 373 18.93 15.29 -46.56
CA LYS A 373 19.45 15.90 -45.33
C LYS A 373 18.66 17.15 -44.95
N ASN A 374 18.24 17.94 -45.93
CA ASN A 374 17.52 19.20 -45.73
C ASN A 374 15.98 19.07 -45.74
N ILE A 375 15.45 17.84 -45.66
CA ILE A 375 14.00 17.57 -45.75
C ILE A 375 13.19 18.34 -44.70
N ASN A 376 13.73 18.53 -43.50
CA ASN A 376 13.02 19.25 -42.43
C ASN A 376 12.77 20.72 -42.82
N THR A 377 13.70 21.32 -43.55
CA THR A 377 13.65 22.70 -44.03
C THR A 377 12.69 22.81 -45.21
N LEU A 378 12.64 21.76 -46.04
CA LEU A 378 11.74 21.66 -47.18
C LEU A 378 10.29 21.41 -46.73
N LEU A 379 10.07 20.56 -45.72
CA LEU A 379 8.77 20.37 -45.07
C LEU A 379 8.30 21.67 -44.41
N LYS A 380 9.17 22.39 -43.68
CA LYS A 380 8.85 23.72 -43.14
C LYS A 380 8.52 24.74 -44.23
N PHE A 381 9.20 24.69 -45.37
CA PHE A 381 8.87 25.53 -46.52
C PHE A 381 7.49 25.15 -47.06
N PHE A 382 7.23 23.85 -47.26
CA PHE A 382 5.93 23.38 -47.74
C PHE A 382 4.79 23.70 -46.76
N ASP A 383 4.99 23.56 -45.45
CA ASP A 383 4.00 23.94 -44.43
C ASP A 383 3.75 25.46 -44.41
N ARG A 384 4.79 26.26 -44.66
CA ARG A 384 4.67 27.73 -44.75
C ARG A 384 3.95 28.18 -46.02
N TYR A 385 3.99 27.37 -47.08
CA TYR A 385 3.37 27.65 -48.38
C TYR A 385 2.12 26.80 -48.67
N ASN A 386 1.77 25.85 -47.80
CA ASN A 386 0.50 25.14 -47.85
C ASN A 386 -0.60 26.08 -47.37
N PHE A 387 -1.27 26.64 -48.37
CA PHE A 387 -2.58 27.24 -48.28
C PHE A 387 -3.62 26.19 -47.82
N ARG A 388 -4.60 26.73 -47.10
CA ARG A 388 -5.89 26.15 -46.70
C ARG A 388 -6.60 25.34 -47.78
#